data_AF-A0AAV7QR47-F1
#
_entry.id   AF-A0AAV7QR47-F1
#
_cell.length_a   1.000
_cell.length_b   1.000
_cell.length_c   1.000
_cell.angle_alpha   90.00
_cell.angle_beta   90.00
_cell.angle_gamma   90.00
#
_symmetry.space_group_name_H-M   'P 1'
#
loop_
_entity.id
_entity.type
_entity.pdbx_description
1 polymer ?
#
loop_
_entity_poly.entity_id
_entity_poly.type
_entity_poly.pdbx_seq_one_letter_code
_entity_poly.pdbx_strand_id
1 'polypeptide(L)'
;MKYFLVLVVSAIAVALCNAECYRGQAVLDPDTMTVKPCMHQGIEHPLGSEWISDCFKCRCSSQGDFECCRRYEDPDCDPYHDKTA
;
A
#
# COMPACT_ATOMS: atom_id res chain seq x y z
N MET A 1 -7.21 -35.27 -3.31
CA MET A 1 -6.27 -34.46 -2.51
C MET A 1 -5.44 -33.47 -3.34
N LYS A 2 -4.94 -33.84 -4.53
CA LYS A 2 -4.12 -32.95 -5.38
C LYS A 2 -4.84 -31.67 -5.86
N TYR A 3 -6.12 -31.76 -6.22
CA TYR A 3 -6.93 -30.60 -6.63
C TYR A 3 -7.25 -29.63 -5.50
N PHE A 4 -7.40 -30.12 -4.27
CA PHE A 4 -7.65 -29.28 -3.10
C PHE A 4 -6.45 -28.38 -2.81
N LEU A 5 -5.23 -28.93 -2.89
CA LEU A 5 -3.99 -28.15 -2.79
C LEU A 5 -3.90 -27.07 -3.87
N VAL A 6 -4.27 -27.38 -5.12
CA VAL A 6 -4.26 -26.41 -6.22
C VAL A 6 -5.24 -25.27 -5.97
N LEU A 7 -6.45 -25.57 -5.49
CA LEU A 7 -7.46 -24.55 -5.17
C LEU A 7 -6.99 -23.65 -4.02
N VAL A 8 -6.44 -24.22 -2.95
CA VAL A 8 -5.92 -23.44 -1.81
C VAL A 8 -4.79 -22.50 -2.24
N VAL A 9 -3.84 -22.99 -3.04
CA VAL A 9 -2.73 -22.16 -3.55
C VAL A 9 -3.25 -21.04 -4.44
N SER A 10 -4.24 -21.32 -5.30
CA SER A 10 -4.85 -20.30 -6.17
C SER A 10 -5.59 -19.23 -5.37
N ALA A 11 -6.33 -19.61 -4.33
CA ALA A 11 -7.04 -18.67 -3.47
C ALA A 11 -6.08 -17.75 -2.71
N ILE A 12 -4.97 -18.29 -2.18
CA ILE A 12 -3.93 -17.49 -1.51
C ILE A 12 -3.27 -16.54 -2.50
N ALA A 13 -2.94 -17.00 -3.71
CA ALA A 13 -2.35 -16.15 -4.74
C ALA A 13 -3.28 -15.00 -5.14
N VAL A 14 -4.58 -15.26 -5.29
CA VAL A 14 -5.59 -14.22 -5.59
C VAL A 14 -5.72 -13.24 -4.43
N ALA A 15 -5.77 -13.71 -3.19
CA ALA A 15 -5.84 -12.85 -2.01
C ALA A 15 -4.61 -11.92 -1.89
N LEU A 16 -3.41 -12.42 -2.18
CA LEU A 16 -2.18 -11.63 -2.18
C LEU A 16 -2.09 -10.66 -3.37
N CYS A 17 -2.55 -11.05 -4.55
CA CYS A 17 -2.62 -10.16 -5.72
C CYS A 17 -3.66 -9.05 -5.58
N ASN A 18 -4.74 -9.30 -4.84
CA ASN A 18 -5.81 -8.33 -4.63
C ASN A 18 -5.46 -7.28 -3.58
N ALA A 19 -4.32 -7.40 -2.87
CA ALA A 19 -3.82 -6.33 -2.02
C ALA A 19 -3.42 -5.15 -2.92
N GLU A 20 -4.32 -4.18 -3.08
CA GLU A 20 -4.04 -2.96 -3.81
C GLU A 20 -3.04 -2.11 -3.01
N CYS A 21 -1.75 -2.37 -3.25
CA CYS A 21 -0.65 -1.60 -2.71
C CYS A 21 0.17 -1.00 -3.86
N TYR A 22 0.62 0.23 -3.68
CA TYR A 22 1.58 0.87 -4.58
C TYR A 22 2.66 1.59 -3.80
N ARG A 23 3.81 1.81 -4.45
CA ARG A 23 4.99 2.38 -3.82
C ARG A 23 5.53 3.56 -4.62
N GLY A 24 6.04 4.56 -3.91
CA GLY A 24 6.87 5.61 -4.47
C GLY A 24 8.34 5.38 -4.13
N GLN A 25 9.23 5.89 -4.98
CA GLN A 25 10.67 5.74 -4.79
C GLN A 25 11.23 6.82 -3.87
N ALA A 26 12.30 6.47 -3.15
CA ALA A 26 13.10 7.43 -2.43
C ALA A 26 13.77 8.42 -3.37
N VAL A 27 13.76 9.70 -2.98
CA VAL A 27 14.50 10.76 -3.67
C VAL A 27 15.64 11.20 -2.78
N LEU A 28 16.86 11.08 -3.29
CA LEU A 28 18.06 11.61 -2.63
C LEU A 28 18.30 13.05 -3.08
N ASP A 29 18.76 13.86 -2.14
CA ASP A 29 19.29 15.18 -2.44
C ASP A 29 20.75 15.06 -2.93
N PRO A 30 21.07 15.51 -4.16
CA PRO A 30 22.39 15.30 -4.74
C PRO A 30 23.50 16.11 -4.04
N ASP A 31 23.17 17.22 -3.40
CA ASP A 31 24.15 18.12 -2.77
C ASP A 31 24.47 17.70 -1.33
N THR A 32 23.46 17.24 -0.60
CA THR A 32 23.61 16.86 0.81
C THR A 32 23.73 15.35 1.03
N MET A 33 23.50 14.53 -0.01
CA MET A 33 23.36 13.07 0.08
C MET A 33 22.35 12.61 1.15
N THR A 34 21.34 13.44 1.42
CA THR A 34 20.29 13.13 2.39
C THR A 34 19.04 12.60 1.72
N VAL A 35 18.26 11.83 2.49
CA VAL A 35 16.95 11.32 2.07
C VAL A 35 15.92 12.43 2.18
N LYS A 36 15.18 12.70 1.10
CA LYS A 36 14.08 13.67 1.12
C LYS A 36 12.81 13.08 1.74
N PRO A 37 11.95 13.91 2.35
CA PRO A 37 10.61 13.52 2.73
C PRO A 37 9.81 12.97 1.54
N CYS A 38 8.81 12.13 1.82
CA CYS A 38 8.02 11.51 0.77
C CYS A 38 7.06 12.52 0.15
N MET A 39 6.99 12.57 -1.18
CA MET A 39 5.99 13.36 -1.90
C MET A 39 4.86 12.45 -2.39
N HIS A 40 3.66 12.69 -1.89
CA HIS A 40 2.47 11.94 -2.26
C HIS A 40 1.35 12.89 -2.69
N GLN A 41 0.86 12.74 -3.93
CA GLN A 41 -0.19 13.60 -4.50
C GLN A 41 0.10 15.12 -4.40
N GLY A 42 1.38 15.50 -4.44
CA GLY A 42 1.83 16.89 -4.31
C GLY A 42 1.97 17.39 -2.87
N ILE A 43 1.72 16.54 -1.87
CA ILE A 43 1.88 16.85 -0.44
C ILE A 43 3.16 16.20 0.08
N GLU A 44 3.92 16.96 0.87
CA GLU A 44 5.11 16.47 1.56
C GLU A 44 4.72 15.79 2.87
N HIS A 45 5.19 14.56 3.06
CA HIS A 45 5.00 13.77 4.26
C HIS A 45 6.35 13.51 4.95
N PRO A 46 6.47 13.82 6.26
CA PRO A 46 7.71 13.61 7.00
C PRO A 46 8.18 12.15 6.96
N LEU A 47 9.50 11.94 7.04
CA LEU A 47 10.08 10.61 7.18
C LEU A 47 9.52 9.91 8.43
N GLY A 48 9.13 8.64 8.27
CA GLY A 48 8.53 7.84 9.34
C GLY A 48 7.05 8.13 9.61
N SER A 49 6.43 9.07 8.89
CA SER A 49 5.01 9.38 9.07
C SER A 49 4.10 8.33 8.44
N GLU A 50 2.89 8.22 9.00
CA GLU A 50 1.78 7.45 8.45
C GLU A 50 0.59 8.38 8.23
N TRP A 51 -0.16 8.18 7.15
CA TRP A 51 -1.37 8.94 6.86
C TRP A 51 -2.40 8.08 6.14
N ILE A 52 -3.62 8.60 6.04
CA ILE A 52 -4.71 7.98 5.31
C ILE A 52 -5.10 8.91 4.17
N SER A 53 -5.20 8.37 2.95
CA SER A 53 -5.63 9.08 1.75
C SER A 53 -6.54 8.16 0.94
N ASP A 54 -7.79 8.57 0.74
CA ASP A 54 -8.77 7.90 -0.14
C ASP A 54 -8.78 6.36 -0.03
N CYS A 55 -9.15 5.83 1.14
CA CYS A 55 -9.15 4.40 1.43
C CYS A 55 -7.78 3.69 1.42
N PHE A 56 -6.67 4.41 1.23
CA PHE A 56 -5.32 3.88 1.41
C PHE A 56 -4.70 4.34 2.74
N LYS A 57 -4.07 3.41 3.45
CA LYS A 57 -3.12 3.72 4.52
C LYS A 57 -1.74 3.80 3.89
N CYS A 58 -1.11 4.94 4.03
CA CYS A 58 0.22 5.20 3.50
C CYS A 58 1.24 5.36 4.63
N ARG A 59 2.47 4.96 4.35
CA ARG A 59 3.61 5.12 5.25
C ARG A 59 4.83 5.62 4.48
N CYS A 60 5.43 6.69 4.96
CA CYS A 60 6.72 7.17 4.50
C CYS A 60 7.81 6.52 5.35
N SER A 61 8.67 5.73 4.71
CA SER A 61 9.78 5.07 5.38
C SER A 61 10.89 6.07 5.74
N SER A 62 11.76 5.72 6.68
CA SER A 62 12.96 6.53 6.99
C SER A 62 13.98 6.55 5.84
N GLN A 63 13.83 5.67 4.85
CA GLN A 63 14.63 5.63 3.63
C GLN A 63 14.04 6.50 2.51
N GLY A 64 12.89 7.15 2.74
CA GLY A 64 12.28 8.13 1.83
C GLY A 64 11.40 7.52 0.74
N ASP A 65 11.33 6.19 0.65
CA ASP A 65 10.28 5.51 -0.09
C ASP A 65 8.96 5.54 0.70
N PHE A 66 7.83 5.45 -0.01
CA PHE A 66 6.53 5.29 0.63
C PHE A 66 5.78 4.10 0.05
N GLU A 67 4.94 3.50 0.87
CA GLU A 67 3.97 2.47 0.47
C GLU A 67 2.58 2.91 0.89
N CYS A 68 1.61 2.72 -0.01
CA CYS A 68 0.20 2.95 0.24
C CYS A 68 -0.56 1.67 -0.05
N CYS A 69 -1.34 1.19 0.92
CA CYS A 69 -2.15 -0.03 0.79
C CYS A 69 -3.60 0.25 1.13
N ARG A 70 -4.53 -0.35 0.38
CA ARG A 70 -5.96 -0.22 0.66
C ARG A 70 -6.31 -0.76 2.05
N ARG A 71 -7.20 -0.05 2.74
CA ARG A 71 -7.72 -0.40 4.06
C ARG A 71 -9.01 -1.21 3.92
N TYR A 72 -8.89 -2.54 3.97
CA TYR A 72 -10.06 -3.44 3.99
C TYR A 72 -10.69 -3.57 5.38
N GLU A 73 -10.06 -3.01 6.42
CA GLU A 73 -10.63 -2.95 7.78
C GLU A 73 -11.81 -1.96 7.89
N ASP A 74 -11.88 -1.02 6.95
CA ASP A 74 -12.98 -0.06 6.83
C ASP A 74 -13.97 -0.60 5.78
N PRO A 75 -15.21 -0.96 6.17
CA PRO A 75 -16.20 -1.53 5.24
C PRO A 75 -16.51 -0.63 4.05
N ASP A 76 -16.44 0.70 4.24
CA ASP A 76 -16.70 1.67 3.18
C ASP A 76 -15.57 1.70 2.14
N CYS A 77 -14.41 1.17 2.50
CA CYS A 77 -13.22 1.07 1.65
C CYS A 77 -13.02 -0.31 1.02
N ASP A 78 -13.87 -1.30 1.34
CA ASP A 78 -13.80 -2.62 0.75
C ASP A 78 -14.60 -2.67 -0.58
N PRO A 79 -13.93 -2.83 -1.74
CA PRO A 79 -14.59 -2.94 -3.05
C PRO A 79 -15.47 -4.20 -3.20
N TYR A 80 -15.44 -5.11 -2.23
CA TYR A 80 -16.27 -6.31 -2.17
C TYR A 80 -17.46 -6.20 -1.22
N HIS A 81 -17.53 -5.16 -0.36
CA HIS A 81 -18.58 -5.01 0.64
C HIS A 81 -19.97 -4.82 -0.01
N ASP A 82 -20.06 -4.13 -1.14
CA ASP A 82 -21.33 -3.82 -1.83
C ASP A 82 -21.89 -4.97 -2.70
N LYS A 83 -21.14 -6.08 -2.90
CA LYS A 83 -21.53 -7.13 -3.86
C LYS A 83 -22.40 -8.25 -3.27
N THR A 84 -22.98 -8.03 -2.09
CA THR A 84 -23.82 -9.03 -1.40
C THR A 84 -25.30 -8.67 -1.27
N ALA A 85 -25.79 -7.68 -2.01
CA ALA A 85 -27.23 -7.36 -2.11
C ALA A 85 -27.94 -8.14 -3.24
#